data_AF-A0A7Y3FTF9-F1
#
_entry.id   AF-A0A7Y3FTF9-F1
#
_cell.length_a   1.000
_cell.length_b   1.000
_cell.length_c   1.000
_cell.angle_alpha   90.00
_cell.angle_beta   90.00
_cell.angle_gamma   90.00
#
_symmetry.space_group_name_H-M   'P 1'
#
loop_
_entity.id
_entity.type
_entity.pdbx_description
1 polymer ?
#
loop_
_entity_poly.entity_id
_entity_poly.type
_entity_poly.pdbx_seq_one_letter_code
_entity_poly.pdbx_strand_id
1 'polypeptide(L)'
;MSATAHAQVDDHAHDHGHHHKETFVTKYIFSQDHKMISKQYLVTGLIMGIIGIAMSLLFRMQLAWPGESFPIFEALLGKWAPDGVMDADVYLALVTIHGTIMVFFVLTAGLSGTFSNLLIPLQIGARDMASGFLNMLSYWMFFTSSVIMV
;
A
#
# COMPACT_ATOMS: atom_id res chain seq x y z
N MET A 1 41.13 -22.14 60.93
CA MET A 1 41.14 -22.45 59.48
C MET A 1 39.85 -23.22 59.24
N SER A 2 38.82 -22.77 58.53
CA SER A 2 38.69 -21.88 57.39
C SER A 2 37.38 -21.08 57.52
N ALA A 3 37.38 -19.84 57.03
CA ALA A 3 36.17 -19.06 56.79
C ALA A 3 35.43 -19.58 55.56
N THR A 4 34.10 -19.46 55.52
CA THR A 4 33.35 -18.74 54.45
C THR A 4 31.86 -18.71 54.78
N ALA A 5 31.34 -17.49 54.82
CA ALA A 5 29.93 -17.14 54.83
C ALA A 5 29.26 -17.54 53.51
N HIS A 6 27.97 -17.90 53.56
CA HIS A 6 27.09 -17.74 52.41
C HIS A 6 25.98 -16.77 52.79
N ALA A 7 26.19 -15.54 52.34
CA ALA A 7 25.25 -14.44 52.38
C ALA A 7 24.05 -14.73 51.47
N GLN A 8 22.89 -14.27 51.94
CA GLN A 8 21.71 -14.02 51.14
C GLN A 8 22.07 -13.06 50.00
N VAL A 9 21.78 -13.44 48.77
CA VAL A 9 21.69 -12.52 47.62
C VAL A 9 20.43 -12.90 46.85
N ASP A 10 19.37 -12.14 47.12
CA ASP A 10 18.21 -11.99 46.27
C ASP A 10 18.66 -11.33 44.96
N ASP A 11 19.00 -12.12 43.94
CA ASP A 11 19.26 -11.61 42.60
C ASP A 11 17.92 -11.34 41.89
N HIS A 12 17.28 -10.23 42.28
CA HIS A 12 16.34 -9.53 41.42
C HIS A 12 17.10 -8.88 40.27
N ALA A 13 17.46 -9.68 39.26
CA ALA A 13 17.92 -9.20 37.98
C ALA A 13 16.75 -8.53 37.24
N HIS A 14 16.54 -7.25 37.52
CA HIS A 14 15.80 -6.35 36.65
C HIS A 14 16.56 -6.23 35.34
N ASP A 15 16.24 -7.10 34.38
CA ASP A 15 16.60 -6.91 32.98
C ASP A 15 15.86 -5.68 32.46
N HIS A 16 16.47 -4.52 32.65
CA HIS A 16 16.12 -3.30 31.96
C HIS A 16 16.56 -3.43 30.50
N GLY A 17 15.85 -4.30 29.77
CA GLY A 17 15.95 -4.42 28.33
C GLY A 17 15.73 -3.04 27.71
N HIS A 18 16.80 -2.49 27.16
CA HIS A 18 16.84 -1.20 26.50
C HIS A 18 15.72 -1.13 25.45
N HIS A 19 14.64 -0.41 25.79
CA HIS A 19 13.62 -0.01 24.83
C HIS A 19 14.27 0.94 23.82
N HIS A 20 14.89 0.37 22.79
CA HIS A 20 15.16 1.09 21.56
C HIS A 20 13.82 1.61 21.06
N LYS A 21 13.58 2.90 21.26
CA LYS A 21 12.48 3.62 20.64
C LYS A 21 12.75 3.59 19.14
N GLU A 22 12.30 2.52 18.48
CA GLU A 22 12.20 2.44 17.03
C GLU A 22 11.58 3.75 16.54
N THR A 23 12.32 4.51 15.75
CA THR A 23 11.84 5.74 15.13
C THR A 23 10.59 5.41 14.30
N PHE A 24 9.66 6.36 14.20
CA PHE A 24 8.40 6.18 13.45
C PHE A 24 8.65 5.68 12.02
N VAL A 25 9.81 6.04 11.45
CA VAL A 25 10.31 5.60 10.15
C VAL A 25 10.70 4.11 10.14
N THR A 26 11.48 3.59 11.08
CA THR A 26 11.81 2.15 11.10
C THR A 26 10.58 1.30 11.39
N LYS A 27 9.67 1.81 12.25
CA LYS A 27 8.47 1.08 12.64
C LYS A 27 7.39 1.01 11.56
N TYR A 28 7.18 2.08 10.78
CA TYR A 28 6.07 2.18 9.81
C TYR A 28 6.50 2.27 8.34
N ILE A 29 7.74 2.66 8.05
CA ILE A 29 8.26 2.84 6.68
C ILE A 29 9.19 1.65 6.34
N PHE A 30 10.12 1.28 7.22
CA PHE A 30 11.01 0.11 7.05
C PHE A 30 10.65 -1.06 7.97
N SER A 31 9.35 -1.31 8.14
CA SER A 31 8.88 -2.43 8.97
C SER A 31 9.06 -3.75 8.24
N GLN A 32 9.63 -4.75 8.91
CA GLN A 32 9.71 -6.13 8.40
C GLN A 32 8.50 -6.99 8.83
N ASP A 33 7.61 -6.46 9.68
CA ASP A 33 6.41 -7.17 10.15
C ASP A 33 5.38 -7.30 9.02
N HIS A 34 5.02 -8.53 8.69
CA HIS A 34 4.02 -8.86 7.68
C HIS A 34 2.67 -8.14 7.89
N LYS A 35 2.26 -7.87 9.13
CA LYS A 35 1.00 -7.17 9.44
C LYS A 35 1.07 -5.69 9.06
N MET A 36 2.23 -5.07 9.25
CA MET A 36 2.44 -3.68 8.87
C MET A 36 2.51 -3.55 7.34
N ILE A 37 3.21 -4.47 6.68
CA ILE A 37 3.29 -4.52 5.22
C ILE A 37 1.90 -4.73 4.60
N SER A 38 1.06 -5.61 5.15
CA SER A 38 -0.33 -5.77 4.71
C SER A 38 -1.14 -4.48 4.80
N LYS A 39 -1.00 -3.71 5.89
CA LYS A 39 -1.71 -2.43 6.03
C LYS A 39 -1.24 -1.41 5.01
N GLN A 40 0.06 -1.38 4.73
CA GLN A 40 0.63 -0.52 3.70
C GLN A 40 0.06 -0.86 2.31
N TYR A 41 0.02 -2.15 1.94
CA TYR A 41 -0.63 -2.61 0.71
C TYR A 41 -2.12 -2.26 0.66
N LEU A 42 -2.84 -2.39 1.77
CA LEU A 42 -4.27 -2.07 1.83
C LEU A 42 -4.52 -0.58 1.57
N VAL A 43 -3.74 0.30 2.20
CA VAL A 43 -3.88 1.75 2.04
C VAL A 43 -3.53 2.17 0.62
N THR A 44 -2.40 1.70 0.07
CA THR A 44 -2.00 2.01 -1.31
C THR A 44 -3.01 1.47 -2.33
N GLY A 45 -3.49 0.24 -2.12
CA GLY A 45 -4.51 -0.38 -2.97
C GLY A 45 -5.86 0.35 -2.92
N LEU A 46 -6.27 0.86 -1.76
CA LEU A 46 -7.48 1.65 -1.62
C LEU A 46 -7.38 2.98 -2.36
N ILE A 47 -6.25 3.69 -2.24
CA ILE A 47 -6.00 4.95 -2.96
C ILE A 47 -6.06 4.69 -4.47
N MET A 48 -5.38 3.66 -4.95
CA MET A 48 -5.42 3.26 -6.37
C MET A 48 -6.82 2.87 -6.83
N GLY A 49 -7.60 2.20 -5.96
CA GLY A 49 -9.00 1.87 -6.22
C GLY A 49 -9.87 3.11 -6.38
N ILE A 50 -9.68 4.14 -5.54
CA ILE A 50 -10.41 5.41 -5.65
C ILE A 50 -10.06 6.12 -6.97
N ILE A 51 -8.78 6.16 -7.35
CA ILE A 51 -8.33 6.74 -8.63
C ILE A 51 -8.95 5.96 -9.80
N GLY A 52 -8.93 4.63 -9.74
CA GLY A 52 -9.57 3.75 -10.73
C GLY A 52 -11.06 4.03 -10.88
N ILE A 53 -11.80 4.16 -9.78
CA ILE A 53 -13.24 4.48 -9.78
C ILE A 53 -13.48 5.87 -10.37
N ALA A 54 -12.68 6.87 -9.98
CA ALA A 54 -12.79 8.23 -10.50
C ALA A 54 -12.64 8.25 -12.03
N MET A 55 -11.61 7.59 -12.59
CA MET A 55 -11.46 7.45 -14.03
C MET A 55 -12.64 6.70 -14.68
N SER A 56 -13.21 5.70 -14.00
CA SER A 56 -14.39 5.00 -14.49
C SER A 56 -15.61 5.90 -14.64
N LEU A 57 -15.81 6.80 -13.67
CA LEU A 57 -16.89 7.77 -13.72
C LEU A 57 -16.69 8.76 -14.87
N LEU A 58 -15.45 9.18 -15.14
CA LEU A 58 -15.12 10.10 -16.24
C LEU A 58 -15.52 9.54 -17.61
N PHE A 59 -15.04 8.36 -18.01
CA PHE A 59 -15.40 7.83 -19.34
C PHE A 59 -16.87 7.40 -19.43
N ARG A 60 -17.51 7.01 -18.32
CA ARG A 60 -18.97 6.74 -18.29
C ARG A 60 -19.79 8.01 -18.49
N MET A 61 -19.35 9.15 -17.94
CA MET A 61 -20.00 10.44 -18.14
C MET A 61 -19.94 10.87 -19.62
N GLN A 62 -18.78 10.68 -20.26
CA GLN A 62 -18.61 10.91 -21.70
C GLN A 62 -19.54 10.02 -22.55
N LEU A 63 -19.74 8.75 -22.18
CA LEU A 63 -20.67 7.85 -22.87
C LEU A 63 -22.14 8.23 -22.68
N ALA A 64 -22.50 8.80 -21.52
CA ALA A 64 -23.86 9.18 -21.19
C ALA A 64 -24.33 10.46 -21.90
N TRP A 65 -23.43 11.44 -22.06
CA TRP A 65 -23.69 12.70 -22.78
C TRP A 65 -22.59 12.98 -23.79
N PRO A 66 -22.64 12.36 -24.99
CA PRO A 66 -21.69 12.64 -26.05
C PRO A 66 -21.91 14.05 -26.62
N GLY A 67 -21.11 15.02 -26.17
CA GLY A 67 -21.08 16.38 -26.72
C GLY A 67 -21.37 17.52 -25.75
N GLU A 68 -21.57 17.25 -24.45
CA GLU A 68 -21.80 18.29 -23.45
C GLU A 68 -20.48 18.63 -22.73
N SER A 69 -20.12 19.92 -22.77
CA SER A 69 -18.89 20.43 -22.14
C SER A 69 -19.02 20.33 -20.63
N PHE A 70 -18.43 19.29 -20.02
CA PHE A 70 -18.43 19.21 -18.56
C PHE A 70 -17.26 20.03 -17.99
N PRO A 71 -17.54 20.96 -17.06
CA PRO A 71 -16.49 21.73 -16.36
C PRO A 71 -15.54 20.84 -15.54
N ILE A 72 -15.93 19.59 -15.26
CA ILE A 72 -15.08 18.58 -14.60
C ILE A 72 -13.99 18.06 -15.55
N PHE A 73 -14.27 17.93 -16.85
CA PHE A 73 -13.23 17.60 -17.84
C PHE A 73 -12.27 18.77 -18.05
N GLU A 74 -12.76 20.00 -18.05
CA GLU A 74 -11.91 21.18 -18.16
C GLU A 74 -11.03 21.38 -16.92
N ALA A 75 -11.56 21.14 -15.71
CA ALA A 75 -10.81 21.27 -14.46
C ALA A 75 -9.79 20.12 -14.21
N LEU A 76 -10.06 18.91 -14.72
CA LEU A 76 -9.29 17.71 -14.37
C LEU A 76 -8.41 17.21 -15.53
N LEU A 77 -8.82 17.44 -16.78
CA LEU A 77 -8.06 17.12 -18.00
C LEU A 77 -7.44 18.36 -18.66
N GLY A 78 -7.86 19.59 -18.33
CA GLY A 78 -7.25 20.83 -18.80
C GLY A 78 -6.97 20.82 -20.30
N LYS A 79 -5.69 20.76 -20.69
CA LYS A 79 -5.20 20.80 -22.07
C LYS A 79 -5.58 19.56 -22.93
N TRP A 80 -6.13 18.52 -22.31
CA TRP A 80 -6.49 17.24 -22.95
C TRP A 80 -8.00 17.14 -23.30
N ALA A 81 -8.78 18.20 -23.07
CA ALA A 81 -10.17 18.32 -23.50
C ALA A 81 -10.46 19.76 -23.99
N PRO A 82 -10.11 20.13 -25.24
CA PRO A 82 -10.51 21.42 -25.79
C PRO A 82 -12.05 21.48 -25.82
N ASP A 83 -12.63 22.58 -25.33
CA ASP A 83 -14.08 22.81 -25.27
C ASP A 83 -14.89 21.84 -24.38
N GLY A 84 -14.23 21.10 -23.48
CA GLY A 84 -14.88 20.19 -22.52
C GLY A 84 -15.44 18.91 -23.14
N VAL A 85 -15.03 18.60 -24.37
CA VAL A 85 -15.30 17.32 -25.04
C VAL A 85 -14.01 16.50 -25.02
N MET A 86 -14.08 15.29 -24.47
CA MET A 86 -12.92 14.39 -24.43
C MET A 86 -12.63 13.83 -25.83
N ASP A 87 -11.41 14.04 -26.33
CA ASP A 87 -10.94 13.50 -27.61
C ASP A 87 -10.95 11.96 -27.60
N ALA A 88 -11.10 11.34 -28.78
CA ALA A 88 -11.16 9.89 -28.92
C ALA A 88 -9.87 9.20 -28.43
N ASP A 89 -8.71 9.82 -28.67
CA ASP A 89 -7.41 9.33 -28.20
C ASP A 89 -7.32 9.34 -26.67
N VAL A 90 -7.86 10.39 -26.03
CA VAL A 90 -7.87 10.54 -24.58
C VAL A 90 -8.84 9.55 -23.94
N TYR A 91 -10.02 9.33 -24.54
CA TYR A 91 -10.96 8.31 -24.08
C TYR A 91 -10.31 6.91 -24.07
N LEU A 92 -9.62 6.54 -25.15
CA LEU A 92 -8.96 5.23 -25.27
C LEU A 92 -7.81 5.09 -24.27
N ALA A 93 -7.01 6.14 -24.07
CA ALA A 93 -5.95 6.17 -23.09
C ALA A 93 -6.50 6.02 -21.65
N LEU A 94 -7.57 6.75 -21.32
CA LEU A 94 -8.20 6.72 -19.99
C LEU A 94 -8.72 5.31 -19.64
N VAL A 95 -9.39 4.65 -20.59
CA VAL A 95 -9.91 3.28 -20.40
C VAL A 95 -8.77 2.29 -20.22
N THR A 96 -7.66 2.46 -20.95
CA THR A 96 -6.49 1.58 -20.87
C THR A 96 -5.76 1.73 -19.54
N ILE A 97 -5.55 2.97 -19.07
CA ILE A 97 -4.94 3.26 -17.76
C ILE A 97 -5.85 2.78 -16.63
N HIS A 98 -7.17 2.99 -16.73
CA HIS A 98 -8.15 2.45 -15.78
C HIS A 98 -8.05 0.92 -15.66
N GLY A 99 -8.07 0.20 -16.78
CA GLY A 99 -7.93 -1.25 -16.79
C GLY A 99 -6.61 -1.71 -16.16
N THR A 100 -5.52 -1.02 -16.48
CA THR A 100 -4.19 -1.32 -15.94
C THR A 100 -4.14 -1.14 -14.42
N ILE A 101 -4.67 -0.03 -13.90
CA ILE A 101 -4.72 0.25 -12.46
C ILE A 101 -5.61 -0.77 -11.74
N MET A 102 -6.79 -1.08 -12.26
CA MET A 102 -7.71 -2.01 -11.59
C MET A 102 -7.17 -3.44 -11.57
N VAL A 103 -6.63 -3.93 -12.69
CA VAL A 103 -6.17 -5.33 -12.79
C VAL A 103 -4.80 -5.51 -12.14
N PHE A 104 -3.82 -4.66 -12.42
CA PHE A 104 -2.45 -4.90 -11.96
C PHE A 104 -2.14 -4.27 -10.61
N PHE A 105 -2.80 -3.18 -10.24
CA PHE A 105 -2.49 -2.50 -8.97
C PHE A 105 -3.51 -2.82 -7.89
N VAL A 106 -4.81 -2.71 -8.18
CA VAL A 106 -5.85 -2.96 -7.18
C VAL A 106 -5.97 -4.45 -6.83
N LEU A 107 -6.06 -5.35 -7.82
CA LEU A 107 -6.11 -6.78 -7.52
C LEU A 107 -4.81 -7.27 -6.88
N THR A 108 -3.65 -6.83 -7.37
CA THR A 108 -2.36 -7.23 -6.79
C THR A 108 -2.20 -6.68 -5.38
N ALA A 109 -2.48 -5.39 -5.11
CA ALA A 109 -2.36 -4.83 -3.75
C ALA A 109 -3.41 -5.40 -2.79
N GLY A 110 -4.66 -5.54 -3.24
CA GLY A 110 -5.75 -6.02 -2.43
C GLY A 110 -5.64 -7.52 -2.16
N LEU A 111 -5.76 -8.35 -3.20
CA LEU A 111 -5.78 -9.80 -3.04
C LEU A 111 -4.40 -10.34 -2.67
N SER A 112 -3.38 -10.06 -3.48
CA SER A 112 -2.05 -10.64 -3.25
C SER A 112 -1.30 -9.94 -2.11
N GLY A 113 -1.16 -8.63 -2.16
CA GLY A 113 -0.34 -7.84 -1.24
C GLY A 113 -0.93 -7.72 0.16
N THR A 114 -2.24 -7.53 0.31
CA THR A 114 -2.87 -7.35 1.63
C THR A 114 -3.21 -8.69 2.25
N PHE A 115 -4.04 -9.49 1.58
CA PHE A 115 -4.56 -10.73 2.17
C PHE A 115 -3.51 -11.83 2.25
N SER A 116 -2.62 -12.00 1.27
CA SER A 116 -1.59 -13.04 1.37
C SER A 116 -0.61 -12.75 2.51
N ASN A 117 -0.16 -11.50 2.64
CA ASN A 117 0.72 -11.10 3.74
C ASN A 117 0.05 -11.18 5.12
N LEU A 118 -1.27 -10.96 5.21
CA LEU A 118 -1.97 -10.99 6.49
C LEU A 118 -2.40 -12.41 6.87
N LEU A 119 -3.06 -13.12 5.96
CA LEU A 119 -3.76 -14.37 6.24
C LEU A 119 -2.82 -15.58 6.18
N ILE A 120 -1.84 -15.64 5.27
CA ILE A 120 -1.01 -16.86 5.12
C ILE A 120 -0.26 -17.20 6.42
N PRO A 121 0.48 -16.25 7.07
CA PRO A 121 1.16 -16.57 8.32
C PRO A 121 0.18 -16.93 9.45
N LEU A 122 -0.97 -16.25 9.50
CA LEU A 122 -2.00 -16.48 10.52
C LEU A 122 -2.70 -17.84 10.35
N GLN A 123 -2.96 -18.27 9.12
CA GLN A 123 -3.60 -19.55 8.81
C GLN A 123 -2.67 -20.74 9.07
N ILE A 124 -1.37 -20.55 8.85
CA ILE A 124 -0.34 -21.57 9.09
C ILE A 124 0.09 -21.58 10.59
N GLY A 125 -0.30 -20.57 11.36
CA GLY A 125 0.13 -20.42 12.76
C GLY A 125 1.60 -20.00 12.91
N ALA A 126 2.21 -19.47 11.85
CA ALA A 126 3.57 -18.97 11.86
C ALA A 126 3.65 -17.58 12.52
N ARG A 127 4.81 -17.27 13.11
CA ARG A 127 5.04 -15.96 13.75
C ARG A 127 5.16 -14.82 12.74
N ASP A 128 5.72 -15.08 11.55
CA ASP A 128 5.98 -14.10 10.49
C ASP A 128 6.18 -14.79 9.12
N MET A 129 6.33 -14.01 8.04
CA MET A 129 6.69 -14.46 6.70
C MET A 129 8.11 -15.07 6.63
N ALA A 130 8.33 -16.00 5.68
CA ALA A 130 9.60 -16.71 5.54
C ALA A 130 10.82 -15.79 5.31
N SER A 131 10.63 -14.61 4.70
CA SER A 131 11.63 -13.54 4.60
C SER A 131 10.97 -12.17 4.73
N GLY A 132 11.10 -11.54 5.91
CA GLY A 132 10.56 -10.21 6.17
C GLY A 132 11.23 -9.11 5.33
N PHE A 133 12.54 -9.22 5.08
CA PHE A 133 13.29 -8.26 4.25
C PHE A 133 12.80 -8.24 2.79
N LEU A 134 12.64 -9.41 2.16
CA LEU A 134 12.16 -9.48 0.77
C LEU A 134 10.72 -9.00 0.65
N ASN A 135 9.91 -9.20 1.69
CA ASN A 135 8.54 -8.71 1.72
C ASN A 135 8.44 -7.19 1.88
N MET A 136 9.33 -6.58 2.68
CA MET A 136 9.43 -5.13 2.75
C MET A 136 9.87 -4.56 1.39
N LEU A 137 10.86 -5.18 0.74
CA LEU A 137 11.34 -4.75 -0.58
C LEU A 137 10.25 -4.85 -1.66
N SER A 138 9.44 -5.91 -1.65
CA SER A 138 8.34 -6.07 -2.61
C SER A 138 7.30 -4.95 -2.47
N TYR A 139 7.01 -4.50 -1.26
CA TYR A 139 6.14 -3.34 -1.03
C TYR A 139 6.73 -2.05 -1.62
N TRP A 140 8.02 -1.77 -1.39
CA TRP A 140 8.66 -0.57 -1.91
C TRP A 140 8.73 -0.53 -3.45
N MET A 141 8.98 -1.68 -4.08
CA MET A 141 8.93 -1.80 -5.53
C MET A 141 7.51 -1.58 -6.06
N PHE A 142 6.51 -2.12 -5.36
CA PHE A 142 5.11 -1.91 -5.70
C PHE A 142 4.67 -0.45 -5.55
N PHE A 143 5.06 0.20 -4.44
CA PHE A 143 4.77 1.61 -4.19
C PHE A 143 5.41 2.52 -5.25
N THR A 144 6.68 2.28 -5.59
CA THR A 144 7.37 3.05 -6.65
C THR A 144 6.69 2.87 -8.01
N SER A 145 6.34 1.62 -8.37
CA SER A 145 5.57 1.33 -9.59
C SER A 145 4.22 2.06 -9.61
N SER A 146 3.54 2.09 -8.46
CA SER A 146 2.26 2.76 -8.27
C SER A 146 2.38 4.27 -8.53
N VAL A 147 3.43 4.90 -8.01
CA VAL A 147 3.68 6.34 -8.19
C VAL A 147 4.04 6.69 -9.64
N ILE A 148 4.74 5.81 -10.36
CA ILE A 148 5.11 6.03 -11.77
C ILE A 148 3.88 5.91 -12.70
N MET A 149 2.92 5.06 -12.33
CA MET A 149 1.73 4.78 -13.15
C MET A 149 0.69 5.91 -13.13
N VAL A 150 0.51 6.57 -11.99
CA VAL A 150 -0.44 7.68 -11.81
C VAL A 150 0.12 8.96 -12.42
#